data_AF-A0A2E6TYB6-F1
#
_entry.id   AF-A0A2E6TYB6-F1
#
_cell.length_a   1.000
_cell.length_b   1.000
_cell.length_c   1.000
_cell.angle_alpha   90.00
_cell.angle_beta   90.00
_cell.angle_gamma   90.00
#
_symmetry.space_group_name_H-M   'P 1'
#
loop_
_entity.id
_entity.type
_entity.pdbx_description
1 polymer ?
#
loop_
_entity_poly.entity_id
_entity_poly.type
_entity_poly.pdbx_seq_one_letter_code
_entity_poly.pdbx_strand_id
1 'polypeptide(L)'
;MTSEKESTKDFIAELRQNRANRIESLKNTISELNPEAMLADGFDDSLAGFDSHGRAIYFADSIIQTLIERDGMESEEAMEYFSFNIECASVGDYTPIYMWEE
;
A
#
# COMPACT_ATOMS: atom_id res chain seq x y z
N MET A 1 -13.39 -33.49 2.78
CA MET A 1 -14.11 -32.19 2.87
C MET A 1 -13.76 -31.36 4.10
N THR A 2 -13.59 -31.90 5.32
CA THR A 2 -13.18 -31.12 6.51
C THR A 2 -11.66 -30.83 6.52
N SER A 3 -10.81 -31.82 6.26
CA SER A 3 -9.34 -31.67 6.25
C SER A 3 -8.80 -30.71 5.17
N GLU A 4 -9.40 -30.68 3.97
CA GLU A 4 -8.96 -29.80 2.86
C GLU A 4 -9.28 -28.31 3.13
N LYS A 5 -10.42 -28.03 3.78
CA LYS A 5 -10.80 -26.67 4.16
C LYS A 5 -9.91 -26.10 5.27
N GLU A 6 -9.43 -26.96 6.16
CA GLU A 6 -8.54 -26.59 7.26
C GLU A 6 -7.14 -26.24 6.72
N SER A 7 -6.58 -27.11 5.86
CA SER A 7 -5.31 -26.84 5.17
C SER A 7 -5.33 -25.56 4.32
N THR A 8 -6.46 -25.26 3.66
CA THR A 8 -6.60 -24.02 2.87
C THR A 8 -6.59 -22.76 3.74
N LYS A 9 -7.23 -22.81 4.92
CA LYS A 9 -7.23 -21.67 5.86
C LYS A 9 -5.83 -21.40 6.39
N ASP A 10 -5.08 -22.44 6.71
CA ASP A 10 -3.71 -22.33 7.19
C ASP A 10 -2.81 -21.66 6.14
N PHE A 11 -2.95 -22.06 4.87
CA PHE A 11 -2.22 -21.45 3.78
C PHE A 11 -2.56 -19.95 3.58
N ILE A 12 -3.85 -19.59 3.63
CA ILE A 12 -4.27 -18.18 3.53
C ILE A 12 -3.70 -17.36 4.70
N ALA A 13 -3.68 -17.92 5.91
CA ALA A 13 -3.11 -17.25 7.07
C ALA A 13 -1.59 -17.03 6.90
N GLU A 14 -0.87 -18.02 6.42
CA GLU A 14 0.56 -17.92 6.11
C GLU A 14 0.84 -16.85 5.06
N LEU A 15 0.07 -16.80 3.96
CA LEU A 15 0.21 -15.77 2.93
C LEU A 15 0.01 -14.35 3.49
N ARG A 16 -1.00 -14.16 4.34
CA ARG A 16 -1.25 -12.86 5.01
C ARG A 16 -0.08 -12.47 5.91
N GLN A 17 0.45 -13.42 6.69
CA GLN A 17 1.59 -13.17 7.55
C GLN A 17 2.84 -12.80 6.73
N ASN A 18 3.10 -13.53 5.64
CA ASN A 18 4.23 -13.25 4.76
C ASN A 18 4.12 -11.87 4.10
N ARG A 19 2.90 -11.45 3.72
CA ARG A 19 2.64 -10.09 3.21
C ARG A 19 2.92 -9.03 4.28
N ALA A 20 2.39 -9.21 5.49
CA ALA A 20 2.62 -8.27 6.59
C ALA A 20 4.11 -8.13 6.93
N ASN A 21 4.85 -9.25 6.97
CA ASN A 21 6.29 -9.25 7.20
C ASN A 21 7.05 -8.51 6.09
N ARG A 22 6.62 -8.67 4.83
CA ARG A 22 7.23 -7.95 3.69
C ARG A 22 7.00 -6.45 3.82
N ILE A 23 5.77 -6.01 4.12
CA ILE A 23 5.44 -4.59 4.27
C ILE A 23 6.27 -3.98 5.40
N GLU A 24 6.35 -4.66 6.55
CA GLU A 24 7.15 -4.21 7.68
C GLU A 24 8.63 -4.12 7.32
N SER A 25 9.16 -5.09 6.58
CA SER A 25 10.54 -5.03 6.08
C SER A 25 10.77 -3.83 5.15
N LEU A 26 9.83 -3.53 4.25
CA LEU A 26 9.93 -2.37 3.35
C LEU A 26 9.93 -1.06 4.14
N LYS A 27 9.03 -0.91 5.10
CA LYS A 27 8.95 0.30 5.96
C LYS A 27 10.23 0.52 6.74
N ASN A 28 10.81 -0.54 7.31
CA ASN A 28 12.09 -0.47 8.01
C ASN A 28 13.22 -0.05 7.06
N THR A 29 13.34 -0.67 5.88
CA THR A 29 14.36 -0.28 4.89
C THR A 29 14.19 1.17 4.42
N ILE A 30 12.96 1.62 4.17
CA ILE A 30 12.66 3.01 3.80
C ILE A 30 13.14 3.96 4.89
N SER A 31 12.79 3.69 6.15
CA SER A 31 13.18 4.52 7.30
C SER A 31 14.69 4.56 7.53
N GLU A 32 15.39 3.44 7.31
CA GLU A 32 16.85 3.37 7.40
C GLU A 32 17.54 4.15 6.29
N LEU A 33 17.02 4.08 5.05
CA LEU A 33 17.56 4.80 3.90
C LEU A 33 17.28 6.31 4.00
N ASN A 34 16.08 6.66 4.44
CA ASN A 34 15.62 8.02 4.52
C ASN A 34 14.61 8.19 5.68
N PRO A 35 15.06 8.67 6.85
CA PRO A 35 14.19 8.93 7.99
C PRO A 35 13.12 10.02 7.75
N GLU A 36 13.29 10.84 6.72
CA GLU A 36 12.33 11.88 6.31
C GLU A 36 11.33 11.36 5.26
N ALA A 37 11.45 10.10 4.83
CA ALA A 37 10.52 9.50 3.89
C ALA A 37 9.11 9.47 4.47
N MET A 38 8.15 9.87 3.64
CA MET A 38 6.74 9.87 4.02
C MET A 38 6.07 8.59 3.54
N LEU A 39 5.13 8.10 4.34
CA LEU A 39 4.28 6.96 4.01
C LEU A 39 2.83 7.42 3.86
N ALA A 40 2.08 6.78 2.97
CA ALA A 40 0.66 7.04 2.81
C ALA A 40 -0.11 6.28 3.90
N ASP A 41 -0.51 7.01 4.95
CA ASP A 41 -1.17 6.41 6.12
C ASP A 41 -2.47 5.69 5.73
N GLY A 42 -2.68 4.51 6.31
CA GLY A 42 -3.82 3.65 5.98
C GLY A 42 -3.72 2.92 4.64
N PHE A 43 -2.61 3.02 3.90
CA PHE A 43 -2.42 2.37 2.60
C PHE A 43 -1.18 1.45 2.53
N ASP A 44 -0.73 0.96 3.69
CA ASP A 44 0.41 0.03 3.81
C ASP A 44 0.31 -1.18 2.87
N ASP A 45 -0.90 -1.70 2.64
CA ASP A 45 -1.15 -2.83 1.73
C ASP A 45 -0.83 -2.52 0.26
N SER A 46 -0.86 -1.24 -0.11
CA SER A 46 -0.54 -0.75 -1.46
C SER A 46 0.94 -0.43 -1.65
N LEU A 47 1.79 -0.61 -0.62
CA LEU A 47 3.22 -0.33 -0.68
C LEU A 47 3.93 -1.33 -1.61
N ALA A 48 4.42 -0.83 -2.74
CA ALA A 48 5.12 -1.60 -3.76
C ALA A 48 6.62 -1.77 -3.44
N GLY A 49 7.25 -0.69 -2.97
CA GLY A 49 8.70 -0.62 -2.76
C GLY A 49 9.17 0.80 -2.48
N PHE A 50 10.39 1.13 -2.92
CA PHE A 50 10.99 2.44 -2.74
C PHE A 50 11.95 2.80 -3.88
N ASP A 51 12.18 4.10 -4.11
CA ASP A 51 13.14 4.58 -5.11
C ASP A 51 14.58 4.70 -4.56
N SER A 52 15.53 5.10 -5.40
CA SER A 52 16.95 5.24 -4.99
C SER A 52 17.22 6.28 -3.91
N HIS A 53 16.24 7.15 -3.60
CA HIS A 53 16.33 8.18 -2.55
C HIS A 53 15.51 7.81 -1.30
N GLY A 54 15.02 6.57 -1.23
CA GLY A 54 14.22 6.09 -0.10
C GLY A 54 12.79 6.62 -0.10
N ARG A 55 12.25 7.15 -1.21
CA ARG A 55 10.82 7.51 -1.28
C ARG A 55 9.98 6.25 -1.45
N ALA A 56 8.93 6.12 -0.66
CA ALA A 56 7.99 5.02 -0.79
C ALA A 56 7.26 5.08 -2.13
N ILE A 57 7.05 3.91 -2.74
CA ILE A 57 6.31 3.73 -3.99
C ILE A 57 5.06 2.92 -3.68
N TYR A 58 3.89 3.42 -4.07
CA TYR A 58 2.60 2.74 -3.90
C TYR A 58 1.96 2.43 -5.26
N PHE A 59 1.18 1.35 -5.31
CA PHE A 59 0.27 1.09 -6.43
C PHE A 59 -0.97 1.99 -6.29
N ALA A 60 -1.19 2.87 -7.27
CA ALA A 60 -2.33 3.80 -7.27
C ALA A 60 -3.67 3.05 -7.30
N ASP A 61 -3.81 2.06 -8.19
CA ASP A 61 -5.03 1.25 -8.32
C ASP A 61 -5.40 0.54 -7.01
N SER A 62 -4.40 0.06 -6.25
CA SER A 62 -4.62 -0.59 -4.96
C SER A 62 -5.10 0.40 -3.89
N ILE A 63 -4.63 1.66 -3.92
CA ILE A 63 -5.13 2.72 -3.03
C ILE A 63 -6.59 3.02 -3.35
N ILE A 64 -6.92 3.21 -4.63
CA ILE A 64 -8.28 3.49 -5.09
C ILE A 64 -9.21 2.34 -4.72
N GLN A 65 -8.80 1.09 -4.93
CA GLN A 65 -9.57 -0.07 -4.51
C GLN A 65 -9.79 -0.09 -2.99
N THR A 66 -8.79 0.30 -2.20
CA THR A 66 -8.94 0.41 -0.75
C THR A 66 -9.97 1.48 -0.37
N LEU A 67 -9.96 2.65 -1.03
CA LEU A 67 -10.97 3.70 -0.81
C LEU A 67 -12.39 3.20 -1.14
N ILE A 68 -12.54 2.44 -2.21
CA ILE A 68 -13.84 1.85 -2.59
C ILE A 68 -14.29 0.82 -1.55
N GLU A 69 -13.44 -0.15 -1.23
CA GLU A 69 -13.82 -1.30 -0.39
C GLU A 69 -13.92 -0.97 1.11
N ARG A 70 -12.96 -0.21 1.63
CA ARG A 70 -12.87 0.12 3.06
C ARG A 70 -13.76 1.31 3.40
N ASP A 71 -13.72 2.34 2.56
CA ASP A 71 -14.36 3.62 2.84
C ASP A 71 -15.72 3.77 2.15
N GLY A 72 -16.08 2.81 1.27
CA GLY A 72 -17.39 2.77 0.61
C GLY A 72 -17.59 3.85 -0.45
N MET A 73 -16.49 4.41 -0.96
CA MET A 73 -16.54 5.43 -2.01
C MET A 73 -16.97 4.82 -3.34
N GLU A 74 -17.75 5.58 -4.11
CA GLU A 74 -17.99 5.21 -5.51
C GLU A 74 -16.69 5.32 -6.31
N SER A 75 -16.56 4.55 -7.39
CA SER A 75 -15.29 4.49 -8.15
C SER A 75 -14.80 5.85 -8.65
N GLU A 76 -15.70 6.73 -9.07
CA GLU A 76 -15.36 8.09 -9.53
C GLU A 76 -14.93 8.97 -8.35
N GLU A 77 -15.65 8.89 -7.22
CA GLU A 77 -15.30 9.60 -5.98
C GLU A 77 -13.93 9.16 -5.44
N ALA A 78 -13.64 7.86 -5.44
CA ALA A 78 -12.35 7.33 -4.99
C ALA A 78 -11.19 7.81 -5.88
N MET A 79 -11.40 7.88 -7.20
CA MET A 79 -10.42 8.40 -8.16
C MET A 79 -10.15 9.89 -7.93
N GLU A 80 -11.20 10.69 -7.77
CA GLU A 80 -11.08 12.12 -7.45
C GLU A 80 -10.39 12.32 -6.10
N TYR A 81 -10.81 11.57 -5.07
CA TYR A 81 -10.24 11.64 -3.74
C TYR A 81 -8.74 11.32 -3.77
N PHE A 82 -8.35 10.25 -4.46
CA PHE A 82 -6.96 9.89 -4.66
C PHE A 82 -6.19 11.03 -5.34
N SER A 83 -6.66 11.53 -6.48
CA SER A 83 -5.94 12.55 -7.24
C SER A 83 -5.74 13.85 -6.44
N PHE A 84 -6.78 14.33 -5.76
CA PHE A 84 -6.72 15.59 -5.01
C PHE A 84 -6.04 15.46 -3.64
N ASN A 85 -6.34 14.42 -2.87
CA ASN A 85 -5.92 14.31 -1.46
C ASN A 85 -4.68 13.44 -1.25
N ILE A 86 -4.31 12.60 -2.22
CA ILE A 86 -3.22 11.63 -2.08
C ILE A 86 -2.11 11.91 -3.10
N GLU A 87 -2.44 11.95 -4.39
CA GLU A 87 -1.46 12.16 -5.47
C GLU A 87 -0.93 13.59 -5.50
N CYS A 88 -1.81 14.59 -5.43
CA CYS A 88 -1.42 16.01 -5.44
C CYS A 88 -1.07 16.57 -4.06
N ALA A 89 -1.14 15.75 -3.01
CA ALA A 89 -0.72 16.15 -1.67
C ALA A 89 0.82 16.22 -1.61
N SER A 90 1.38 17.31 -2.15
CA SER A 90 2.81 17.61 -2.00
C SER A 90 3.07 18.07 -0.57
N VAL A 91 3.64 17.17 0.22
CA VAL A 91 3.88 17.35 1.66
C VAL A 91 5.37 17.46 1.99
N GLY A 92 6.23 17.45 0.98
CA GLY A 92 7.69 17.61 1.10
C GLY A 92 8.47 16.89 0.00
N ASP A 93 9.79 17.00 0.04
CA ASP A 93 10.69 16.44 -0.98
C ASP A 93 10.63 14.91 -1.09
N TYR A 94 10.19 14.24 -0.02
CA TYR A 94 10.04 12.79 0.06
C TYR A 94 8.58 12.32 0.10
N THR A 95 7.70 13.09 -0.55
CA THR A 95 6.32 12.66 -0.86
C THR A 95 6.35 11.32 -1.63
N PRO A 96 5.46 10.36 -1.33
CA PRO A 96 5.41 9.08 -2.03
C PRO A 96 5.26 9.21 -3.55
N ILE A 97 5.73 8.19 -4.27
CA ILE A 97 5.50 8.04 -5.70
C ILE A 97 4.32 7.09 -5.88
N TYR A 98 3.39 7.46 -6.75
CA TYR A 98 2.25 6.61 -7.11
C TYR A 98 2.46 6.03 -8.50
N MET A 99 2.50 4.71 -8.58
CA MET A 99 2.72 3.95 -9.80
C MET A 99 1.40 3.32 -10.26
N TRP A 100 1.15 3.43 -11.56
CA TRP A 100 0.06 2.74 -12.25
C TRP A 100 0.62 1.54 -13.01
N GLU A 101 -0.11 0.43 -13.03
CA GLU A 101 0.27 -0.80 -13.76
C GLU A 101 -0.82 -1.21 -14.77
N GLU A 102 -0.42 -1.76 -15.91
CA GLU A 102 -1.33 -2.34 -16.94
C GLU A 102 -1.37 -3.87 -16.85
#